data_AF-A0A1Y3TDV1-F1
#
_entry.id   AF-A0A1Y3TDV1-F1
#
_cell.length_a   1.000
_cell.length_b   1.000
_cell.length_c   1.000
_cell.angle_alpha   90.00
_cell.angle_beta   90.00
_cell.angle_gamma   90.00
#
_symmetry.space_group_name_H-M   'P 1'
#
loop_
_entity.id
_entity.type
_entity.pdbx_description
1 polymer ?
#
loop_
_entity_poly.entity_id
_entity_poly.type
_entity_poly.pdbx_seq_one_letter_code
_entity_poly.pdbx_strand_id
1 'polypeptide(L)'
;MFNFRRKKKQNLIIRITDVIEIIRSDYENGLAFCLIDFQYHNEVHCMGSCVYPQNAEERKENIRFVFDSEMFETVEELIKTVRIEELPLSDLQEPIEVIRAGIINGEALLKSPWGETRLAAYALNER
;
A
#
# COMPACT_ATOMS: atom_id res chain seq x y z
N MET A 1 37.81 -11.44 -9.56
CA MET A 1 37.10 -10.31 -8.91
C MET A 1 35.68 -10.30 -9.46
N PHE A 2 34.73 -10.85 -8.71
CA PHE A 2 33.31 -10.82 -9.10
C PHE A 2 32.69 -9.53 -8.59
N ASN A 3 32.55 -8.54 -9.48
CA ASN A 3 31.72 -7.36 -9.22
C ASN A 3 30.25 -7.79 -9.28
N PHE A 4 29.73 -8.32 -8.17
CA PHE A 4 28.29 -8.37 -7.93
C PHE A 4 27.79 -6.92 -7.82
N ARG A 5 27.43 -6.32 -8.96
CA ARG A 5 26.50 -5.19 -8.95
C ARG A 5 25.24 -5.72 -8.28
N ARG A 6 25.04 -5.43 -7.00
CA ARG A 6 23.75 -5.58 -6.32
C ARG A 6 22.76 -4.80 -7.19
N LYS A 7 21.95 -5.48 -8.01
CA LYS A 7 20.76 -4.88 -8.62
C LYS A 7 20.00 -4.29 -7.43
N LYS A 8 19.99 -2.95 -7.31
CA LYS A 8 19.16 -2.23 -6.34
C LYS A 8 17.78 -2.87 -6.44
N LYS A 9 17.19 -3.25 -5.30
CA LYS A 9 15.81 -3.73 -5.24
C LYS A 9 14.99 -2.75 -6.07
N GLN A 10 14.50 -3.18 -7.23
CA GLN A 10 13.65 -2.33 -8.05
C GLN A 10 12.40 -2.14 -7.21
N ASN A 11 12.06 -0.89 -6.92
CA ASN A 11 10.77 -0.56 -6.38
C ASN A 11 9.69 -0.97 -7.38
N LEU A 12 8.46 -1.14 -6.91
CA LEU A 12 7.34 -1.59 -7.73
C LEU A 12 6.52 -0.36 -8.15
N ILE A 13 6.38 -0.14 -9.45
CA ILE A 13 5.63 0.99 -10.00
C ILE A 13 4.22 0.51 -10.32
N ILE A 14 3.20 1.16 -9.74
CA ILE A 14 1.79 0.74 -9.86
C ILE A 14 0.88 1.96 -9.80
N ARG A 15 -0.33 1.89 -10.36
CA ARG A 15 -1.32 2.96 -10.17
C ARG A 15 -1.91 2.86 -8.77
N ILE A 16 -2.13 4.01 -8.14
CA ILE A 16 -2.78 4.05 -6.82
C ILE A 16 -4.19 3.42 -6.85
N THR A 17 -4.89 3.55 -7.98
CA THR A 17 -6.21 2.94 -8.19
C THR A 17 -6.15 1.41 -8.13
N ASP A 18 -5.09 0.79 -8.63
CA ASP A 18 -4.94 -0.67 -8.56
C ASP A 18 -4.72 -1.11 -7.11
N VAL A 19 -3.95 -0.34 -6.32
CA VAL A 19 -3.77 -0.59 -4.88
C VAL A 19 -5.10 -0.46 -4.14
N ILE A 20 -5.89 0.58 -4.43
CA ILE A 20 -7.23 0.78 -3.85
C ILE A 20 -8.15 -0.40 -4.14
N GLU A 21 -8.14 -0.92 -5.37
CA GLU A 21 -8.97 -2.07 -5.74
C GLU A 21 -8.53 -3.35 -5.02
N ILE A 22 -7.23 -3.56 -4.81
CA ILE A 22 -6.74 -4.68 -4.00
C ILE A 22 -7.21 -4.53 -2.53
N ILE A 23 -7.06 -3.34 -1.95
CA ILE A 23 -7.53 -3.04 -0.58
C ILE A 23 -9.03 -3.30 -0.45
N ARG A 24 -9.84 -2.87 -1.42
CA ARG A 24 -11.28 -3.14 -1.47
C ARG A 24 -11.57 -4.63 -1.53
N SER A 25 -10.88 -5.34 -2.41
CA SER A 25 -11.06 -6.79 -2.57
C SER A 25 -10.79 -7.52 -1.25
N ASP A 26 -9.71 -7.16 -0.55
CA ASP A 26 -9.38 -7.76 0.75
C ASP A 26 -10.43 -7.48 1.81
N TYR A 27 -10.86 -6.22 1.89
CA TYR A 27 -11.90 -5.82 2.84
C TYR A 27 -13.23 -6.53 2.61
N GLU A 28 -13.64 -6.73 1.35
CA GLU A 28 -14.84 -7.50 1.01
C GLU A 28 -14.72 -8.98 1.39
N ASN A 29 -13.50 -9.52 1.44
CA ASN A 29 -13.22 -10.85 1.95
C ASN A 29 -12.95 -10.89 3.47
N GLY A 30 -13.08 -9.75 4.16
CA GLY A 30 -12.86 -9.64 5.60
C GLY A 30 -11.38 -9.69 6.03
N LEU A 31 -10.46 -9.41 5.11
CA LEU A 31 -9.01 -9.45 5.33
C LEU A 31 -8.40 -8.03 5.34
N ALA A 32 -7.35 -7.83 6.13
CA ALA A 32 -6.53 -6.62 6.04
C ALA A 32 -5.44 -6.79 4.98
N PHE A 33 -5.21 -5.75 4.18
CA PHE A 33 -4.25 -5.76 3.07
C PHE A 33 -2.78 -5.73 3.51
N CYS A 34 -2.52 -5.32 4.76
CA CYS A 34 -1.22 -4.86 5.27
C CYS A 34 -0.78 -3.52 4.66
N LEU A 35 0.06 -2.78 5.38
CA LEU A 35 0.49 -1.45 4.95
C LEU A 35 1.62 -1.53 3.90
N ILE A 36 1.68 -0.50 3.07
CA ILE A 36 2.75 -0.24 2.11
C ILE A 36 3.34 1.15 2.36
N ASP A 37 4.65 1.30 2.13
CA ASP A 37 5.25 2.64 1.96
C ASP A 37 5.47 2.86 0.46
N PHE A 38 5.00 3.98 -0.05
CA PHE A 38 5.20 4.38 -1.43
C PHE A 38 5.72 5.82 -1.54
N GLN A 39 6.52 6.06 -2.57
CA GLN A 39 6.95 7.40 -2.96
C GLN A 39 6.01 7.95 -4.02
N TYR A 40 5.62 9.20 -3.85
CA TYR A 40 5.00 10.01 -4.89
C TYR A 40 5.75 11.34 -4.95
N HIS A 41 6.35 11.63 -6.11
CA HIS A 41 7.32 12.72 -6.28
C HIS A 41 8.43 12.70 -5.20
N ASN A 42 8.40 13.63 -4.24
CA ASN A 42 9.43 13.79 -3.20
C ASN A 42 8.94 13.40 -1.79
N GLU A 43 7.72 12.91 -1.67
CA GLU A 43 7.12 12.52 -0.39
C GLU A 43 6.94 11.01 -0.32
N VAL A 44 7.10 10.47 0.89
CA VAL A 44 6.87 9.05 1.19
C VAL A 44 5.63 8.99 2.06
N HIS A 45 4.66 8.21 1.61
CA HIS A 45 3.41 7.99 2.31
C HIS A 45 3.25 6.52 2.68
N CYS A 46 2.53 6.27 3.77
CA CYS A 46 2.13 4.94 4.20
C CYS A 46 0.63 4.74 3.96
N MET A 47 0.22 3.65 3.31
CA MET A 47 -1.19 3.37 3.06
C MET A 47 -1.50 1.88 3.19
N GLY A 48 -2.74 1.55 3.56
CA GLY A 48 -3.25 0.18 3.48
C GLY A 48 -4.42 -0.01 4.44
N SER A 49 -4.53 -1.21 5.00
CA SER A 49 -5.47 -1.49 6.08
C SER A 49 -4.86 -2.36 7.16
N CYS A 50 -5.40 -2.24 8.38
CA CYS A 50 -4.98 -2.99 9.55
C CYS A 50 -6.17 -3.32 10.46
N VAL A 51 -5.98 -4.28 11.36
CA VAL A 51 -6.94 -4.60 12.42
C VAL A 51 -6.78 -3.63 13.57
N TYR A 52 -7.89 -3.01 14.00
CA TYR A 52 -7.96 -2.08 15.11
C TYR A 52 -9.18 -2.39 16.02
N PRO A 53 -9.00 -2.46 17.36
CA PRO A 53 -7.73 -2.35 18.08
C PRO A 53 -6.78 -3.53 17.78
N GLN A 54 -5.47 -3.36 17.98
CA GLN A 54 -4.41 -4.32 17.53
C GLN A 54 -4.60 -5.77 18.00
N ASN A 55 -5.37 -6.01 19.07
CA ASN A 55 -5.62 -7.34 19.64
C ASN A 55 -6.99 -7.92 19.22
N ALA A 56 -7.71 -7.26 18.32
CA ALA A 56 -8.98 -7.74 17.84
C ALA A 56 -8.80 -8.85 16.78
N GLU A 57 -9.86 -9.63 16.56
CA GLU A 57 -9.88 -10.61 15.48
C GLU A 57 -9.93 -9.91 14.12
N GLU A 58 -9.27 -10.50 13.11
CA GLU A 58 -9.36 -10.03 11.73
C GLU A 58 -10.76 -10.35 11.17
N ARG A 59 -11.60 -9.32 11.13
CA ARG A 59 -12.92 -9.33 10.53
C ARG A 59 -13.30 -7.92 10.10
N LYS A 60 -14.26 -7.82 9.18
CA LYS A 60 -14.65 -6.58 8.51
C LYS A 60 -14.90 -5.42 9.48
N GLU A 61 -15.55 -5.67 10.62
CA GLU A 61 -15.88 -4.66 11.63
C GLU A 61 -14.66 -4.05 12.33
N ASN A 62 -13.55 -4.78 12.38
CA ASN A 62 -12.31 -4.37 13.04
C ASN A 62 -11.26 -3.87 12.04
N ILE A 63 -11.51 -3.95 10.73
CA ILE A 63 -10.58 -3.44 9.73
C ILE A 63 -10.72 -1.92 9.65
N ARG A 64 -9.59 -1.23 9.66
CA ARG A 64 -9.49 0.22 9.43
C ARG A 64 -8.51 0.48 8.31
N PHE A 65 -8.77 1.54 7.56
CA PHE A 65 -7.90 2.00 6.48
C PHE A 65 -6.98 3.07 7.02
N VAL A 66 -5.75 3.09 6.54
CA VAL A 66 -4.71 3.99 7.04
C VAL A 66 -4.13 4.77 5.89
N PHE A 67 -3.93 6.07 6.12
CA PHE A 67 -3.06 6.92 5.32
C PHE A 67 -2.19 7.76 6.25
N ASP A 68 -0.89 7.58 6.17
CA ASP A 68 0.09 8.18 7.08
C ASP A 68 -0.29 7.98 8.57
N SER A 69 -0.71 9.04 9.25
CA SER A 69 -1.12 8.99 10.66
C SER A 69 -2.65 8.96 10.85
N GLU A 70 -3.42 8.98 9.77
CA GLU A 70 -4.88 9.04 9.79
C GLU A 70 -5.48 7.65 9.60
N MET A 71 -6.60 7.41 10.29
CA MET A 71 -7.38 6.17 10.19
C MET A 71 -8.80 6.47 9.73
N PHE A 72 -9.32 5.61 8.86
CA PHE A 72 -10.64 5.73 8.26
C PHE A 72 -11.45 4.45 8.45
N GLU A 73 -12.77 4.57 8.56
CA GLU A 73 -13.66 3.43 8.75
C GLU A 73 -13.99 2.72 7.43
N THR A 74 -13.98 3.46 6.33
CA THR A 74 -14.32 2.93 5.00
C THR A 74 -13.30 3.33 3.94
N VAL A 75 -13.20 2.52 2.87
CA VAL A 75 -12.37 2.88 1.71
C VAL A 75 -12.86 4.16 1.06
N GLU A 76 -14.18 4.37 1.02
CA GLU A 76 -14.79 5.56 0.42
C GLU A 76 -14.41 6.83 1.18
N GLU A 77 -14.31 6.75 2.51
CA GLU A 77 -13.85 7.84 3.35
C GLU A 77 -12.36 8.15 3.11
N LEU A 78 -11.51 7.12 3.04
CA LEU A 78 -10.10 7.25 2.68
C LEU A 78 -9.93 8.01 1.35
N ILE A 79 -10.62 7.55 0.29
CA ILE A 79 -10.48 8.14 -1.06
C ILE A 79 -10.98 9.59 -1.11
N LYS A 80 -12.06 9.91 -0.39
CA LYS A 80 -12.66 11.26 -0.40
C LYS A 80 -11.88 12.27 0.43
N THR A 81 -11.25 11.81 1.52
CA THR A 81 -10.59 12.68 2.48
C THR A 81 -9.13 12.92 2.12
N VAL A 82 -8.41 11.86 1.74
CA VAL A 82 -6.98 11.94 1.48
C VAL A 82 -6.69 12.68 0.18
N ARG A 83 -5.76 13.63 0.26
CA ARG A 83 -5.23 14.38 -0.86
C ARG A 83 -3.71 14.38 -0.83
N ILE A 84 -3.09 14.08 -1.97
CA ILE A 84 -1.65 14.22 -2.18
C ILE A 84 -1.48 15.36 -3.18
N GLU A 85 -0.70 16.38 -2.82
CA GLU A 85 -0.52 17.59 -3.64
C GLU A 85 -1.86 18.24 -4.05
N GLU A 86 -2.81 18.34 -3.11
CA GLU A 86 -4.18 18.84 -3.30
C GLU A 86 -5.09 17.97 -4.19
N LEU A 87 -4.55 16.91 -4.81
CA LEU A 87 -5.29 15.97 -5.65
C LEU A 87 -5.86 14.81 -4.82
N PRO A 88 -7.14 14.41 -5.03
CA PRO A 88 -7.68 13.18 -4.47
C PRO A 88 -6.87 11.95 -4.88
N LEU A 89 -6.85 10.91 -4.05
CA LEU A 89 -6.18 9.64 -4.39
C LEU A 89 -6.66 9.06 -5.72
N SER A 90 -7.95 9.17 -6.06
CA SER A 90 -8.51 8.67 -7.32
C SER A 90 -8.01 9.41 -8.57
N ASP A 91 -7.49 10.61 -8.40
CA ASP A 91 -7.19 11.54 -9.49
C ASP A 91 -5.69 11.62 -9.76
N LEU A 92 -4.86 10.88 -9.02
CA LEU A 92 -3.42 10.78 -9.27
C LEU A 92 -3.19 10.07 -10.61
N GLN A 93 -2.71 10.83 -11.60
CA GLN A 93 -2.47 10.32 -12.94
C GLN A 93 -1.14 9.55 -13.04
N GLU A 94 -0.13 10.03 -12.32
CA GLU A 94 1.19 9.40 -12.28
C GLU A 94 1.17 8.17 -11.36
N PRO A 95 1.88 7.10 -11.72
CA PRO A 95 1.97 5.93 -10.87
C PRO A 95 2.82 6.22 -9.63
N ILE A 96 2.52 5.49 -8.55
CA ILE A 96 3.31 5.52 -7.32
C ILE A 96 4.45 4.51 -7.38
N GLU A 97 5.50 4.77 -6.63
CA GLU A 97 6.64 3.86 -6.49
C GLU A 97 6.61 3.19 -5.10
N VAL A 98 6.15 1.95 -5.03
CA VAL A 98 6.10 1.18 -3.78
C VAL A 98 7.52 0.75 -3.38
N ILE A 99 7.95 1.20 -2.20
CA ILE A 99 9.30 0.99 -1.64
C ILE A 99 9.30 -0.18 -0.65
N ARG A 100 8.23 -0.31 0.14
CA ARG A 100 8.04 -1.38 1.13
C ARG A 100 6.60 -1.88 1.07
N ALA A 101 6.40 -3.16 1.31
CA ALA A 101 5.08 -3.78 1.38
C ALA A 101 5.04 -4.83 2.49
N GLY A 102 3.82 -5.23 2.89
CA GLY A 102 3.62 -6.18 3.98
C GLY A 102 4.10 -5.62 5.31
N ILE A 103 3.81 -4.34 5.56
CA ILE A 103 4.16 -3.66 6.81
C ILE A 103 3.08 -3.96 7.85
N ILE A 104 3.51 -4.50 8.99
CA ILE A 104 2.68 -4.80 10.15
C ILE A 104 3.41 -4.24 11.37
N ASN A 105 2.71 -3.45 12.21
CA ASN A 105 3.29 -2.78 13.38
C ASN A 105 4.56 -1.96 13.06
N GLY A 106 4.61 -1.33 11.88
CA GLY A 106 5.74 -0.53 11.41
C GLY A 106 6.89 -1.32 10.78
N GLU A 107 6.89 -2.65 10.88
CA GLU A 107 7.94 -3.51 10.32
C GLU A 107 7.51 -4.11 8.99
N ALA A 108 8.38 -4.02 7.97
CA ALA A 108 8.13 -4.67 6.69
C ALA A 108 8.55 -6.14 6.78
N LEU A 109 7.58 -7.05 6.74
CA LEU A 109 7.84 -8.48 6.78
C LEU A 109 8.35 -9.01 5.43
N LEU A 110 7.97 -8.35 4.33
CA LEU A 110 8.46 -8.71 3.01
C LEU A 110 9.85 -8.14 2.76
N LYS A 111 10.73 -8.97 2.20
CA LYS A 111 12.08 -8.55 1.79
C LYS A 111 12.08 -7.51 0.66
N SER A 112 10.97 -7.41 -0.08
CA SER A 112 10.78 -6.57 -1.26
C SER A 112 9.28 -6.36 -1.51
N PRO A 113 8.86 -5.20 -2.06
CA PRO A 113 7.49 -4.98 -2.54
C PRO A 113 6.97 -6.09 -3.46
N TRP A 114 7.86 -6.60 -4.32
CA TRP A 114 7.62 -7.73 -5.22
C TRP A 114 7.26 -9.05 -4.54
N GLY A 115 7.41 -9.16 -3.22
CA GLY A 115 6.94 -10.31 -2.45
C GLY A 115 5.42 -10.32 -2.28
N GLU A 116 4.77 -9.16 -2.46
CA GLU A 116 3.32 -9.04 -2.50
C GLU A 116 2.89 -9.35 -3.95
N THR A 117 2.40 -10.57 -4.17
CA THR A 117 2.16 -11.08 -5.52
C THR A 117 1.02 -10.36 -6.22
N ARG A 118 0.09 -9.75 -5.47
CA ARG A 118 -1.02 -9.00 -6.04
C ARG A 118 -0.53 -7.65 -6.53
N LEU A 119 0.26 -6.92 -5.73
CA LEU A 119 0.94 -5.71 -6.21
C LEU A 119 1.79 -6.01 -7.45
N ALA A 120 2.56 -7.11 -7.41
CA ALA A 120 3.43 -7.50 -8.54
C ALA A 120 2.65 -7.82 -9.82
N ALA A 121 1.40 -8.31 -9.72
CA ALA A 121 0.56 -8.62 -10.87
C ALA A 121 0.03 -7.36 -11.59
N TYR A 122 -0.07 -6.23 -10.88
CA TYR A 122 -0.50 -4.94 -11.42
C TYR A 122 0.67 -3.96 -11.66
N ALA A 123 1.92 -4.42 -11.47
CA ALA A 123 3.10 -3.60 -11.67
C ALA A 123 3.25 -3.17 -13.15
N LEU A 124 3.52 -1.89 -13.37
CA LEU A 124 3.72 -1.30 -14.70
C LEU A 124 5.15 -1.50 -15.22
N ASN A 125 6.10 -1.67 -14.32
CA ASN A 125 7.48 -1.99 -14.67
C ASN A 125 7.69 -3.50 -14.52
N GLU A 126 7.94 -4.22 -15.62
CA GLU A 126 8.25 -5.66 -15.56
C GLU A 126 9.66 -5.95 -14.99
N ARG A 127 9.87 -7.21 -14.61
CA ARG A 127 11.02 -7.73 -13.86
C ARG A 127 12.26 -8.03 -14.71
#